data_AF-A0A937T0J7-F1
#
_entry.id   AF-A0A937T0J7-F1
#
_cell.length_a   1.000
_cell.length_b   1.000
_cell.length_c   1.000
_cell.angle_alpha   90.00
_cell.angle_beta   90.00
_cell.angle_gamma   90.00
#
_symmetry.space_group_name_H-M   'P 1'
#
loop_
_entity.id
_entity.type
_entity.pdbx_description
1 polymer ?
#
loop_
_entity_poly.entity_id
_entity_poly.type
_entity_poly.pdbx_seq_one_letter_code
_entity_poly.pdbx_strand_id
1 'polypeptide(L)' 'MWIIWNDEPGENVEHIAEHGLLPEEIEYVLANYESEGDSRSSDRPCVFGYTEDGRYVIVIYDQIDEDTIYPVTAYEVPEP' A
#
# COMPACT_ATOMS: atom_id res chain seq x y z
N MET A 1 -10.41 -5.23 -8.61
CA MET A 1 -9.93 -4.79 -7.28
C MET A 1 -10.36 -3.36 -7.08
N TRP A 2 -11.15 -3.11 -6.04
CA TRP A 2 -11.57 -1.82 -5.53
C TRP A 2 -10.69 -1.44 -4.33
N ILE A 3 -10.29 -0.18 -4.27
CA ILE A 3 -9.43 0.37 -3.21
C ILE A 3 -10.21 1.44 -2.48
N ILE A 4 -10.28 1.31 -1.16
CA ILE A 4 -10.97 2.27 -0.30
C ILE A 4 -9.99 3.36 0.13
N TRP A 5 -10.24 4.57 -0.33
CA TRP A 5 -9.51 5.77 0.08
C TRP A 5 -10.40 6.62 0.99
N ASN A 6 -9.89 6.94 2.17
CA ASN A 6 -10.54 7.82 3.14
C ASN A 6 -9.66 9.07 3.37
N ASP A 7 -10.17 10.22 2.92
CA ASP A 7 -9.52 11.53 3.05
C ASP A 7 -9.85 12.27 4.37
N GLU A 8 -10.63 11.65 5.26
CA GLU A 8 -10.85 12.21 6.59
C GLU A 8 -9.52 12.34 7.37
N PRO A 9 -9.38 13.36 8.25
CA PRO A 9 -8.15 13.56 9.02
C PRO A 9 -7.77 12.35 9.86
N GLY A 10 -6.51 11.92 9.78
CA GLY A 10 -5.97 10.74 10.46
C GLY A 10 -6.26 9.39 9.78
N GLU A 11 -6.91 9.38 8.62
CA GLU A 11 -7.21 8.16 7.88
C GLU A 11 -6.13 7.84 6.83
N ASN A 12 -6.35 6.80 6.01
CA ASN A 12 -5.30 6.20 5.20
C ASN A 12 -4.67 7.14 4.16
N VAL A 13 -5.42 8.09 3.59
CA VAL A 13 -4.85 9.06 2.63
C VAL A 13 -3.85 9.98 3.33
N GLU A 14 -4.21 10.54 4.49
CA GLU A 14 -3.32 11.41 5.27
C GLU A 14 -2.11 10.62 5.78
N HIS A 15 -2.33 9.42 6.32
CA HIS A 15 -1.27 8.58 6.85
C HIS A 15 -0.26 8.13 5.79
N ILE A 16 -0.70 7.79 4.58
CA ILE A 16 0.19 7.44 3.46
C ILE A 16 0.94 8.70 2.96
N ALA A 17 0.28 9.85 2.95
CA ALA A 17 0.93 11.11 2.60
C ALA A 17 2.03 11.51 3.61
N GLU A 18 1.94 11.11 4.89
CA GLU A 18 3.02 11.30 5.87
C GLU A 18 4.33 10.59 5.45
N HIS A 19 4.23 9.54 4.63
CA HIS A 19 5.38 8.82 4.06
C HIS A 19 5.84 9.37 2.70
N GLY A 20 5.24 10.46 2.21
CA GLY A 20 5.62 11.08 0.93
C GLY A 20 5.19 10.24 -0.28
N LEU A 21 4.13 9.46 -0.13
CA LEU A 21 3.52 8.66 -1.19
C LEU A 21 2.11 9.18 -1.49
N LEU A 22 1.68 9.01 -2.74
CA LEU A 22 0.34 9.39 -3.17
C LEU A 22 -0.53 8.14 -3.39
N PRO A 23 -1.87 8.25 -3.23
CA PRO A 23 -2.80 7.17 -3.56
C PRO A 23 -2.54 6.53 -4.93
N GLU A 24 -2.28 7.34 -5.95
CA GLU A 24 -1.99 6.88 -7.33
C GLU A 24 -0.74 5.98 -7.40
N GLU A 25 0.29 6.26 -6.61
CA GLU A 25 1.50 5.43 -6.57
C GLU A 25 1.22 4.09 -5.88
N ILE A 26 0.34 4.08 -4.88
CA ILE A 26 -0.09 2.86 -4.20
C ILE A 26 -0.94 2.01 -5.15
N GLU A 27 -1.86 2.63 -5.88
CA GLU A 27 -2.66 1.95 -6.92
C GLU A 27 -1.76 1.33 -7.99
N TYR A 28 -0.73 2.06 -8.44
CA TYR A 28 0.24 1.56 -9.40
C TYR A 28 1.00 0.33 -8.88
N VAL A 29 1.47 0.39 -7.63
CA VAL A 29 2.17 -0.74 -6.98
C VAL A 29 1.24 -1.93 -6.80
N LEU A 30 -0.01 -1.73 -6.37
CA LEU A 30 -0.99 -2.80 -6.23
C LEU A 30 -1.34 -3.47 -7.57
N ALA A 31 -1.23 -2.74 -8.68
CA ALA A 31 -1.43 -3.28 -10.02
C ALA A 31 -0.19 -3.98 -10.61
N ASN A 32 1.01 -3.63 -10.15
CA ASN A 32 2.29 -4.05 -10.74
C ASN A 32 3.31 -4.58 -9.71
N TYR A 33 2.83 -5.11 -8.58
CA TYR A 33 3.71 -5.60 -7.52
C TYR A 33 4.61 -6.73 -8.02
N GLU A 34 5.82 -6.80 -7.47
CA GLU A 34 6.78 -7.86 -7.79
C GLU A 34 6.66 -9.06 -6.85
N SER A 35 6.28 -8.80 -5.60
CA SER A 35 6.08 -9.85 -4.61
C SER A 35 4.94 -9.49 -3.66
N GLU A 36 4.17 -10.50 -3.30
CA GLU A 36 3.24 -10.47 -2.17
C GLU A 36 3.86 -11.16 -0.94
N GLY A 37 3.33 -10.87 0.23
CA GLY A 37 3.68 -11.54 1.47
C GLY A 37 2.73 -11.18 2.60
N ASP A 38 3.03 -11.70 3.79
CA ASP A 38 2.28 -11.43 4.99
C ASP A 38 3.16 -10.66 5.98
N SER A 39 2.64 -9.55 6.51
CA SER A 39 3.32 -8.77 7.52
C SER A 39 3.43 -9.57 8.81
N ARG A 40 4.67 -9.97 9.17
CA ARG A 40 4.98 -10.87 10.30
C ARG A 40 4.53 -10.38 11.68
N SER A 41 4.20 -9.10 11.82
CA SER A 41 3.81 -8.47 13.09
C SER A 41 2.30 -8.28 13.23
N SER A 42 1.55 -8.32 12.13
CA SER A 42 0.11 -8.00 12.13
C SER A 42 -0.74 -9.03 11.39
N ASP A 43 -0.13 -10.03 10.75
CA ASP A 43 -0.78 -11.00 9.84
C ASP A 43 -1.60 -10.29 8.73
N ARG A 44 -1.23 -9.05 8.40
CA ARG A 44 -1.85 -8.28 7.33
C ARG A 44 -1.16 -8.60 6.01
N PRO A 45 -1.93 -8.78 4.92
CA PRO A 45 -1.33 -8.92 3.61
C PRO A 45 -0.57 -7.65 3.23
N CYS A 46 0.56 -7.85 2.55
CA CYS A 46 1.36 -6.77 2.00
C CYS A 46 1.90 -7.13 0.63
N VAL A 47 2.18 -6.09 -0.16
CA VAL A 47 2.85 -6.23 -1.45
C VAL A 47 4.07 -5.33 -1.50
N PHE A 48 5.05 -5.74 -2.29
CA PHE A 48 6.28 -5.03 -2.56
C PHE A 48 6.38 -4.75 -4.06
N GLY A 49 6.72 -3.52 -4.41
CA GLY A 49 6.89 -3.14 -5.81
C GLY A 49 7.44 -1.74 -5.98
N TYR A 50 7.62 -1.35 -7.23
CA TYR A 50 8.12 -0.04 -7.60
C TYR A 50 6.98 0.94 -7.89
N THR A 51 7.10 2.17 -7.41
CA THR A 51 6.25 3.27 -7.90
C THR A 51 6.65 3.66 -9.33
N GLU A 52 5.86 4.48 -10.01
CA GLU A 52 6.16 4.95 -11.37
C GLU A 52 7.50 5.70 -11.46
N ASP A 53 7.93 6.34 -10.36
CA ASP A 53 9.22 7.05 -10.27
C ASP A 53 10.40 6.11 -9.94
N GLY A 54 10.14 4.82 -9.71
CA GLY A 54 11.17 3.81 -9.43
C GLY A 54 11.53 3.64 -7.96
N ARG A 55 10.71 4.14 -7.03
CA ARG A 55 10.91 3.92 -5.58
C ARG A 55 10.39 2.55 -5.17
N TYR A 56 11.21 1.77 -4.45
CA TYR A 56 10.79 0.46 -3.95
C TYR A 56 10.05 0.60 -2.62
N VAL A 57 8.78 0.22 -2.60
CA VAL A 57 7.88 0.42 -1.46
C VAL A 57 7.22 -0.87 -1.03
N ILE A 58 6.83 -0.93 0.24
CA ILE A 58 5.88 -1.89 0.77
C ILE A 58 4.52 -1.21 0.93
N VAL A 59 3.46 -1.88 0.49
CA VAL A 59 2.07 -1.47 0.74
C VAL A 59 1.43 -2.51 1.63
N ILE A 60 0.97 -2.10 2.81
CA ILE A 60 0.27 -2.94 3.77
C ILE A 60 -1.21 -2.57 3.70
N TYR A 61 -2.07 -3.57 3.54
CA TYR A 61 -3.51 -3.35 3.40
C TYR A 61 -4.30 -4.36 4.24
N ASP A 62 -5.54 -4.00 4.56
CA ASP A 62 -6.54 -4.92 5.09
C ASP A 62 -7.40 -5.40 3.91
N GLN A 63 -7.54 -6.73 3.76
CA GLN A 63 -8.46 -7.32 2.78
C GLN A 63 -9.87 -7.29 3.36
N ILE A 64 -10.77 -6.52 2.75
CA ILE A 64 -12.15 -6.39 3.22
C ILE A 64 -13.02 -7.52 2.66
N ASP A 65 -12.90 -7.78 1.35
CA ASP A 65 -13.58 -8.86 0.62
C ASP A 65 -12.74 -9.29 -0.59
N GLU A 66 -13.13 -10.31 -1.36
CA GLU A 66 -12.34 -10.90 -2.47
C GLU A 66 -11.80 -9.90 -3.51
N ASP A 67 -12.50 -8.79 -3.74
CA ASP A 67 -12.08 -7.76 -4.69
C ASP A 67 -11.85 -6.39 -4.03
N THR A 68 -11.95 -6.26 -2.70
CA THR A 68 -11.90 -4.96 -2.00
C THR A 68 -10.79 -4.93 -0.95
N ILE A 69 -9.94 -3.90 -1.02
CA ILE A 69 -8.87 -3.68 -0.05
C ILE A 69 -8.91 -2.27 0.54
N TYR A 70 -8.39 -2.15 1.77
CA TYR A 70 -8.17 -0.90 2.46
C TYR A 70 -6.66 -0.73 2.72
N PRO A 71 -5.96 0.16 1.98
CA PRO A 71 -4.57 0.49 2.27
C PRO A 71 -4.47 1.03 3.70
N VAL A 72 -3.59 0.44 4.52
CA VAL A 72 -3.38 0.86 5.91
C VAL A 72 -2.19 1.81 5.97
N THR A 73 -1.08 1.45 5.34
CA THR A 73 0.13 2.25 5.30
C THR A 73 1.01 1.81 4.14
N ALA A 74 1.88 2.70 3.68
CA ALA A 74 2.89 2.40 2.67
C ALA A 74 4.14 3.22 2.95
N TYR A 75 5.31 2.64 2.71
CA TYR A 75 6.58 3.32 2.90
C TYR A 75 7.71 2.67 2.09
N GLU A 76 8.76 3.44 1.83
CA GLU A 76 9.95 2.96 1.13
C GLU A 76 10.71 1.93 1.96
N VAL A 77 11.19 0.87 1.32
CA VAL A 77 12.00 -0.19 1.94
C VAL A 77 13.22 -0.48 1.08
N PRO A 78 14.33 -0.95 1.66
CA PRO A 78 15.49 -1.36 0.87
C PRO A 78 15.11 -2.53 -0.06
N GLU A 79 15.62 -2.47 -1.29
CA GLU A 79 15.49 -3.55 -2.28
C GLU A 79 16.12 -4.85 -1.76
N PRO A 80 15.53 -6.02 -2.10
CA PRO A 80 15.99 -7.34 -1.66
C PRO A 80 17.34 -7.80 -2.24
#